data_AF-A0A7W4V177-F1
#
_entry.id   AF-A0A7W4V177-F1
#
_cell.length_a   1.000
_cell.length_b   1.000
_cell.length_c   1.000
_cell.angle_alpha   90.00
_cell.angle_beta   90.00
_cell.angle_gamma   90.00
#
_symmetry.space_group_name_H-M   'P 1'
#
loop_
_entity.id
_entity.type
_entity.pdbx_description
1 polymer ?
#
loop_
_entity_poly.entity_id
_entity_poly.type
_entity_poly.pdbx_seq_one_letter_code
_entity_poly.pdbx_strand_id
1 'polypeptide(L)'
;MLRDHHDGSHMTGFTSAAAIALRRVQEKLDAHREQMKGPGLSASEQSRYAQLDELKSEIEAEYDRYWRGSGIDWRPLAPIAKG
;
A
#
# COMPACT_ATOMS: atom_id res chain seq x y z
N MET A 1 -25.68 22.17 -12.92
CA MET A 1 -24.92 20.92 -12.76
C MET A 1 -23.71 21.24 -11.89
N LEU A 2 -23.73 20.86 -10.62
CA LEU A 2 -22.76 21.33 -9.60
C LEU A 2 -22.41 20.21 -8.61
N ARG A 3 -22.37 18.97 -9.09
CA ARG A 3 -22.05 17.79 -8.26
C ARG A 3 -20.82 17.00 -8.70
N ASP A 4 -20.28 17.25 -9.90
CA ASP A 4 -19.21 16.39 -10.44
C ASP A 4 -17.78 16.79 -10.03
N HIS A 5 -17.59 17.94 -9.38
CA HIS A 5 -16.25 18.43 -9.01
C HIS A 5 -15.83 18.13 -7.56
N HIS A 6 -16.76 17.77 -6.68
CA HIS A 6 -16.42 17.50 -5.26
C HIS A 6 -15.96 16.05 -5.04
N ASP A 7 -16.57 15.10 -5.74
CA ASP A 7 -16.20 13.68 -5.63
C ASP A 7 -14.80 13.40 -6.20
N GLY A 8 -14.43 13.97 -7.35
CA GLY A 8 -13.13 13.70 -7.97
C GLY A 8 -11.91 14.08 -7.12
N SER A 9 -12.00 15.17 -6.33
CA SER A 9 -10.93 15.62 -5.44
C SER A 9 -10.78 14.73 -4.21
N HIS A 10 -11.90 14.32 -3.60
CA HIS A 10 -11.92 13.44 -2.43
C HIS A 10 -11.43 12.04 -2.79
N MET A 11 -11.87 11.52 -3.94
CA MET A 11 -11.39 10.29 -4.55
C MET A 11 -9.87 10.30 -4.74
N THR A 12 -9.34 11.36 -5.33
CA THR A 12 -7.90 11.51 -5.58
C THR A 12 -7.13 11.58 -4.27
N GLY A 13 -7.62 12.31 -3.26
CA GLY A 13 -7.00 12.42 -1.94
C GLY A 13 -6.96 11.09 -1.19
N PHE A 14 -8.06 10.33 -1.22
CA PHE A 14 -8.17 9.02 -0.55
C PHE A 14 -7.27 7.97 -1.21
N THR A 15 -7.30 7.86 -2.55
CA THR A 15 -6.39 6.98 -3.29
C THR A 15 -4.93 7.37 -3.08
N SER A 16 -4.63 8.67 -2.95
CA SER A 16 -3.28 9.15 -2.63
C SER A 16 -2.84 8.75 -1.21
N ALA A 17 -3.72 8.85 -0.21
CA ALA A 17 -3.41 8.46 1.17
C ALA A 17 -3.20 6.94 1.30
N ALA A 18 -4.06 6.15 0.66
CA ALA A 18 -3.91 4.70 0.53
C ALA A 18 -2.57 4.31 -0.09
N ALA A 19 -2.21 4.99 -1.18
CA ALA A 19 -0.94 4.81 -1.88
C ALA A 19 0.26 5.14 -1.00
N ILE A 20 0.23 6.25 -0.25
CA ILE A 20 1.32 6.64 0.65
C ILE A 20 1.50 5.61 1.78
N ALA A 21 0.42 5.16 2.40
CA ALA A 21 0.47 4.20 3.49
C ALA A 21 1.02 2.85 3.02
N LEU A 22 0.47 2.29 1.94
CA LEU A 22 0.93 1.02 1.38
C LEU A 22 2.35 1.09 0.86
N ARG A 23 2.75 2.21 0.24
CA ARG A 23 4.13 2.43 -0.19
C ARG A 23 5.09 2.34 0.99
N ARG A 24 4.77 2.97 2.12
CA ARG A 24 5.65 2.97 3.30
C ARG A 24 5.76 1.58 3.94
N VAL A 25 4.70 0.77 3.89
CA VAL A 25 4.76 -0.63 4.31
C VAL A 25 5.62 -1.45 3.33
N GLN A 26 5.41 -1.26 2.03
CA GLN A 26 6.18 -1.93 0.98
C GLN A 26 7.68 -1.60 1.06
N GLU A 27 8.06 -0.34 1.28
CA GLU A 27 9.45 0.08 1.46
C GLU A 27 10.14 -0.63 2.64
N LYS A 28 9.41 -0.87 3.73
CA LYS A 28 9.94 -1.63 4.88
C LYS A 28 10.06 -3.12 4.58
N LEU A 29 9.08 -3.70 3.88
CA LEU A 29 9.14 -5.09 3.43
C LEU A 29 10.31 -5.30 2.46
N ASP A 30 10.54 -4.36 1.55
CA ASP A 30 11.62 -4.43 0.58
C ASP A 30 12.99 -4.28 1.25
N ALA A 31 13.13 -3.42 2.27
CA ALA A 31 14.34 -3.34 3.08
C ALA A 31 14.66 -4.68 3.77
N HIS A 32 13.65 -5.34 4.32
CA HIS A 32 13.80 -6.67 4.90
C HIS A 32 14.13 -7.75 3.85
N ARG A 33 13.51 -7.70 2.67
CA ARG A 33 13.85 -8.61 1.55
C ARG A 33 15.30 -8.43 1.08
N GLU A 34 15.79 -7.20 1.06
CA GLU A 34 17.19 -6.92 0.72
C GLU A 34 18.14 -7.52 1.76
N GLN A 35 17.82 -7.37 3.06
CA GLN A 35 18.59 -8.00 4.15
C GLN A 35 18.59 -9.54 4.06
N MET A 36 17.49 -10.14 3.60
CA MET A 36 17.41 -11.59 3.36
C MET A 36 18.38 -12.08 2.28
N LYS A 37 18.80 -11.24 1.34
CA LYS A 37 19.84 -11.60 0.34
C LYS A 37 21.24 -11.66 0.95
N GLY A 38 21.44 -11.06 2.13
CA GLY A 38 22.69 -11.06 2.88
C GLY A 38 22.68 -12.11 4.00
N PRO A 39 23.04 -11.74 5.24
CA PRO A 39 23.11 -12.69 6.37
C PRO A 39 21.74 -13.23 6.82
N GLY A 40 20.63 -12.75 6.25
CA GLY A 40 19.28 -13.10 6.68
C GLY A 40 18.74 -12.17 7.76
N LEU A 41 17.46 -12.36 8.10
CA LEU A 41 16.78 -11.64 9.18
C LEU A 41 16.94 -12.38 10.51
N SER A 42 17.13 -11.64 11.60
CA SER A 42 16.96 -12.16 12.95
C SER A 42 15.51 -12.57 13.23
N ALA A 43 15.26 -13.34 14.30
CA ALA A 43 13.91 -13.79 14.65
C ALA A 43 12.93 -12.62 14.91
N SER A 44 13.40 -11.53 15.52
CA SER A 44 12.59 -10.32 15.72
C SER A 44 12.28 -9.60 14.42
N GLU A 45 13.23 -9.56 13.48
CA GLU A 45 13.02 -8.99 12.14
C GLU A 45 12.09 -9.85 11.29
N GLN A 46 12.16 -11.18 11.40
CA GLN A 46 11.22 -12.10 10.74
C GLN A 46 9.79 -11.89 11.26
N SER A 47 9.62 -11.77 12.58
CA SER A 47 8.32 -11.46 13.18
C SER A 47 7.79 -10.10 12.70
N ARG A 48 8.65 -9.08 12.67
CA ARG A 48 8.28 -7.76 12.14
C ARG A 48 7.92 -7.80 10.66
N TYR A 49 8.64 -8.57 9.86
CA TYR A 49 8.33 -8.78 8.44
C TYR A 49 6.94 -9.39 8.28
N ALA A 50 6.63 -10.46 9.02
CA ALA A 50 5.33 -11.11 8.98
C ALA A 50 4.19 -10.15 9.38
N GLN A 51 4.37 -9.38 10.46
CA GLN A 51 3.40 -8.36 10.89
C GLN A 51 3.18 -7.27 9.83
N LEU A 52 4.24 -6.84 9.15
CA LEU A 52 4.11 -5.85 8.08
C LEU A 52 3.40 -6.40 6.84
N ASP A 53 3.64 -7.67 6.51
CA ASP A 53 3.01 -8.35 5.37
C ASP A 53 1.51 -8.61 5.62
N GLU A 54 1.17 -9.02 6.85
CA GLU A 54 -0.21 -9.16 7.31
C GLU A 54 -0.94 -7.81 7.31
N LEU A 55 -0.35 -6.77 7.91
CA LEU A 55 -0.91 -5.42 7.91
C LEU A 55 -1.14 -4.90 6.49
N LYS A 56 -0.20 -5.16 5.57
CA LYS A 56 -0.37 -4.79 4.16
C LYS A 56 -1.61 -5.47 3.57
N SER A 57 -1.74 -6.78 3.77
CA SER A 57 -2.85 -7.58 3.27
C SER A 57 -4.20 -7.14 3.84
N GLU A 58 -4.26 -6.81 5.13
CA GLU A 58 -5.46 -6.27 5.78
C GLU A 58 -5.90 -4.95 5.16
N ILE A 59 -4.95 -4.02 5.00
CA ILE A 59 -5.21 -2.72 4.35
C ILE A 59 -5.72 -2.93 2.92
N GLU A 60 -5.05 -3.80 2.13
CA GLU A 60 -5.48 -4.09 0.76
C GLU A 60 -6.90 -4.69 0.70
N ALA A 61 -7.24 -5.59 1.63
CA ALA A 61 -8.57 -6.19 1.71
C ALA A 61 -9.67 -5.18 2.10
N GLU A 62 -9.37 -4.23 2.98
CA GLU A 62 -10.31 -3.15 3.34
C GLU A 62 -10.59 -2.24 2.15
N TYR A 63 -9.56 -1.83 1.40
CA TYR A 63 -9.75 -1.03 0.20
C TYR A 63 -10.48 -1.81 -0.91
N ASP A 64 -10.15 -3.07 -1.13
CA ASP A 64 -10.86 -3.93 -2.09
C ASP A 64 -12.34 -4.09 -1.73
N ARG A 65 -12.68 -4.14 -0.42
CA ARG A 65 -14.07 -4.15 0.04
C ARG A 65 -14.74 -2.80 -0.21
N TYR A 66 -14.08 -1.70 0.07
CA TYR A 66 -14.62 -0.35 -0.08
C TYR A 66 -14.91 0.00 -1.55
N TRP A 67 -14.02 -0.39 -2.46
CA TRP A 67 -14.16 -0.12 -3.90
C TRP A 67 -14.84 -1.24 -4.69
N ARG A 68 -15.33 -2.29 -4.02
CA ARG A 68 -16.01 -3.40 -4.69
C ARG A 68 -17.20 -2.90 -5.49
N GLY A 69 -17.20 -3.16 -6.79
CA GLY A 69 -18.30 -2.79 -7.69
C GLY A 69 -18.35 -1.32 -8.11
N SER A 70 -17.36 -0.50 -7.70
CA SER A 70 -17.26 0.91 -8.14
C SER A 70 -16.62 1.08 -9.52
N GLY A 71 -15.91 0.06 -10.01
CA GLY A 71 -15.10 0.13 -11.24
C GLY A 71 -13.79 0.92 -11.06
N ILE A 72 -13.49 1.37 -9.85
CA ILE A 72 -12.30 2.18 -9.53
C ILE A 72 -11.15 1.25 -9.14
N ASP A 73 -10.04 1.34 -9.86
CA ASP A 73 -8.78 0.75 -9.43
C ASP A 73 -8.11 1.70 -8.44
N TRP A 74 -8.19 1.35 -7.16
CA TRP A 74 -7.66 2.15 -6.07
C TRP A 74 -6.19 1.87 -5.80
N ARG A 75 -5.63 0.82 -6.43
CA ARG A 75 -4.28 0.37 -6.14
C ARG A 75 -3.29 1.50 -6.35
N PRO A 76 -2.25 1.58 -5.49
CA PRO A 76 -1.19 2.55 -5.70
C PRO A 76 -0.60 2.37 -7.10
N LEU A 77 -0.43 3.47 -7.84
CA LEU A 77 0.34 3.43 -9.08
C LEU A 77 1.73 2.89 -8.77
N ALA A 78 2.25 2.02 -9.65
CA ALA A 78 3.59 1.47 -9.50
C ALA A 78 4.59 2.61 -9.25
N PRO A 79 5.55 2.45 -8.32
CA PRO A 79 6.54 3.49 -8.09
C PRO A 79 7.25 3.77 -9.41
N ILE A 80 7.27 5.04 -9.83
CA ILE A 80 8.18 5.49 -10.88
C ILE A 80 9.57 5.17 -10.36
N ALA A 81 10.25 4.21 -10.98
CA ALA A 81 11.62 3.88 -10.65
C ALA A 81 12.42 5.19 -10.66
N LYS A 82 12.89 5.62 -9.49
CA LYS A 82 13.85 6.71 -9.42
C LYS A 82 15.17 6.12 -9.89
N GLY A 83 15.46 6.31 -11.18
CA GLY A 83 16.79 6.15 -11.74
C GLY A 83 17.76 7.15 -11.13
#